data_AF-A0A699ZGM8-F1
#
_entry.id   AF-A0A699ZGM8-F1
#
_cell.length_a   1.000
_cell.length_b   1.000
_cell.length_c   1.000
_cell.angle_alpha   90.00
_cell.angle_beta   90.00
_cell.angle_gamma   90.00
#
_symmetry.space_group_name_H-M   'P 1'
#
loop_
_entity.id
_entity.type
_entity.pdbx_description
1 polymer ?
#
loop_
_entity_poly.entity_id
_entity_poly.type
_entity_poly.pdbx_seq_one_letter_code
_entity_poly.pdbx_strand_id
1 'polypeptide(L)'
;MPGKAVLLGDVNEFVALHRERYTLAVTLQVTQVSGIGEDAMFMGVLEALPQMPDEARVWLMLNLSVVSVCPNFTDWTAFKPDDVAGLALKDLVVNYDILEP
;
A
#
# COMPACT_ATOMS: atom_id res chain seq x y z
N MET A 1 20.69 7.00 17.85
CA MET A 1 20.44 8.00 16.78
C MET A 1 18.95 8.29 16.80
N PRO A 2 18.52 9.56 16.95
CA PRO A 2 17.09 9.89 16.83
C PRO A 2 16.61 9.45 15.45
N GLY A 3 15.44 8.80 15.40
CA GLY A 3 14.91 8.16 14.20
C GLY A 3 14.87 9.15 13.04
N LYS A 4 15.55 8.82 11.94
CA LYS A 4 15.47 9.58 10.68
C LYS A 4 13.98 9.64 10.32
N ALA A 5 13.40 10.83 10.27
CA ALA A 5 12.00 11.00 9.87
C ALA A 5 11.89 10.72 8.36
N VAL A 6 11.66 9.45 8.02
CA VAL A 6 11.66 8.95 6.63
C VAL A 6 10.50 9.54 5.79
N LEU A 7 9.50 10.16 6.44
CA LEU A 7 8.28 10.62 5.79
C LEU A 7 8.23 12.13 5.55
N LEU A 8 9.19 12.89 6.09
CA LEU A 8 9.15 14.35 6.02
C LEU A 8 9.74 14.85 4.71
N GLY A 9 8.93 15.56 3.93
CA GLY A 9 9.33 16.17 2.67
C GLY A 9 9.22 15.24 1.44
N ASP A 10 9.08 13.93 1.63
CA ASP A 10 8.96 12.94 0.56
C ASP A 10 7.49 12.54 0.32
N VAL A 11 7.17 12.20 -0.93
CA VAL A 11 5.89 11.57 -1.30
C VAL A 11 6.08 10.06 -1.29
N ASN A 12 5.38 9.37 -0.39
CA ASN A 12 5.54 7.93 -0.17
C ASN A 12 4.25 7.18 -0.50
N GLU A 13 4.35 6.05 -1.20
CA GLU A 13 3.21 5.17 -1.45
C GLU A 13 2.91 4.29 -0.23
N PHE A 14 1.64 4.20 0.14
CA PHE A 14 1.13 3.38 1.23
C PHE A 14 -0.13 2.63 0.81
N VAL A 15 -0.45 1.60 1.59
CA VAL A 15 -1.76 0.94 1.57
C VAL A 15 -2.53 1.39 2.80
N ALA A 16 -3.57 2.19 2.60
CA ALA A 16 -4.52 2.53 3.63
C ALA A 16 -5.54 1.40 3.80
N LEU A 17 -5.86 1.05 5.05
CA LEU A 17 -6.93 0.11 5.39
C LEU A 17 -8.15 0.89 5.87
N HIS A 18 -9.27 0.76 5.17
CA HIS A 18 -10.53 1.33 5.61
C HIS A 18 -11.16 0.46 6.71
N ARG A 19 -12.02 1.06 7.54
CA ARG A 19 -12.75 0.37 8.62
C ARG A 19 -13.60 -0.80 8.09
N GLU A 20 -14.14 -0.67 6.88
CA GLU A 20 -14.91 -1.71 6.18
C GLU A 20 -14.03 -2.75 5.48
N ARG A 21 -12.74 -2.81 5.82
CA ARG A 21 -11.75 -3.78 5.36
C ARG A 21 -11.39 -3.75 3.87
N TYR A 22 -11.88 -2.78 3.10
CA TYR A 22 -11.28 -2.49 1.79
C TYR A 22 -9.99 -1.68 1.97
N THR A 23 -9.05 -1.84 1.06
CA THR A 23 -7.82 -1.04 1.06
C THR A 23 -7.80 -0.04 -0.07
N LEU A 24 -7.03 1.02 0.12
CA LEU A 24 -6.78 2.04 -0.88
C LEU A 24 -5.27 2.25 -0.98
N ALA A 25 -4.75 2.19 -2.20
CA ALA A 25 -3.40 2.65 -2.46
C ALA A 25 -3.41 4.18 -2.40
N VAL A 26 -2.53 4.77 -1.60
CA VAL A 26 -2.48 6.22 -1.39
C VAL A 26 -1.05 6.73 -1.43
N THR A 27 -0.87 7.99 -1.80
CA THR A 27 0.35 8.73 -1.50
C THR A 27 0.16 9.53 -0.21
N LEU A 28 1.17 9.50 0.66
CA LEU A 28 1.26 10.34 1.85
C LEU A 28 2.45 11.28 1.71
N GLN A 29 2.18 12.57 1.86
CA GLN A 29 3.20 13.59 2.04
C GLN A 29 3.03 14.24 3.41
N VAL A 30 4.13 14.33 4.18
CA VAL A 30 4.12 14.98 5.49
C VAL A 30 5.03 16.22 5.47
N THR A 31 4.49 17.36 5.87
CA THR A 31 5.22 18.63 5.98
C THR A 31 5.12 19.19 7.40
N GLN A 32 6.21 19.71 7.95
CA GLN A 32 6.17 20.45 9.21
C GLN A 32 5.62 21.85 8.95
N VAL A 33 4.58 22.24 9.68
CA VAL A 33 3.89 23.53 9.49
C VAL A 33 4.20 24.53 10.61
N SER A 34 4.55 24.07 11.81
CA SER A 34 4.98 24.94 12.92
C SER A 34 5.68 24.16 14.04
N GLY A 35 6.19 24.88 15.05
CA GLY A 35 6.81 24.31 16.26
C GLY A 35 8.22 23.77 16.06
N ILE A 36 8.90 23.37 17.14
CA ILE A 36 10.22 22.76 17.14
C ILE A 36 10.24 21.66 18.21
N GLY A 37 10.85 20.50 17.93
CA GLY A 37 10.94 19.41 18.89
C GLY A 37 9.57 18.78 19.17
N GLU A 38 9.20 18.69 20.44
CA GLU A 38 7.95 18.04 20.88
C GLU A 38 6.68 18.86 20.57
N ASP A 39 6.83 20.18 20.36
CA ASP A 39 5.73 21.08 20.00
C ASP A 39 5.52 21.19 18.48
N ALA A 40 6.20 20.35 17.69
CA ALA A 40 6.10 20.40 16.24
C ALA A 40 4.72 19.94 15.73
N MET A 41 4.13 20.73 14.84
CA MET A 41 2.89 20.40 14.15
C MET A 41 3.20 19.99 12.71
N PHE A 42 2.57 18.91 12.26
CA PHE A 42 2.74 18.36 10.91
C PHE A 42 1.40 18.33 10.17
N MET A 43 1.46 18.61 8.87
CA MET A 43 0.35 18.45 7.94
C MET A 43 0.62 17.24 7.05
N GLY A 44 -0.31 16.29 7.08
CA GLY A 44 -0.34 15.15 6.16
C GLY A 44 -1.32 15.39 5.03
N VAL A 45 -0.89 15.16 3.78
CA VAL A 45 -1.76 15.13 2.61
C VAL A 45 -1.85 13.69 2.12
N LEU A 46 -3.08 13.18 2.02
CA LEU A 46 -3.40 11.85 1.52
C LEU A 46 -4.13 11.98 0.18
N GLU A 47 -3.60 11.34 -0.85
CA GLU A 47 -4.23 11.28 -2.18
C GLU A 47 -4.35 9.83 -2.61
N ALA A 48 -5.44 9.48 -3.30
CA ALA A 48 -5.57 8.15 -3.88
C ALA A 48 -4.56 7.98 -5.02
N LEU A 49 -3.85 6.86 -5.04
CA LEU A 49 -2.99 6.52 -6.17
C LEU A 49 -3.85 6.33 -7.42
N PRO A 50 -3.49 6.95 -8.55
CA PRO A 50 -4.24 6.79 -9.79
C PRO A 50 -4.16 5.32 -10.24
N GLN A 51 -5.29 4.79 -10.66
CA GLN A 51 -5.33 3.46 -11.28
C GLN A 51 -4.73 3.55 -12.68
N MET A 52 -3.61 2.87 -12.90
CA MET A 52 -2.99 2.75 -14.20
C MET A 52 -3.77 1.73 -15.03
N PRO A 53 -4.29 2.07 -16.22
CA PRO A 53 -5.17 1.17 -16.99
C PRO A 53 -4.53 -0.17 -17.35
N ASP A 54 -3.21 -0.18 -17.56
CA ASP A 54 -2.45 -1.34 -18.02
C ASP A 54 -1.69 -2.05 -16.89
N GLU A 55 -2.05 -1.78 -15.62
CA GLU A 55 -1.38 -2.38 -14.46
C GLU A 55 -2.41 -2.91 -13.45
N ALA A 56 -2.14 -4.11 -12.92
CA ALA A 56 -2.80 -4.65 -11.75
C ALA A 56 -1.77 -4.81 -10.62
N ARG A 57 -2.11 -4.31 -9.42
CA ARG A 57 -1.24 -4.34 -8.24
C ARG A 57 -1.80 -5.27 -7.17
N VAL A 58 -0.89 -5.98 -6.50
CA VAL A 58 -1.13 -6.78 -5.31
C VAL A 58 -0.15 -6.32 -4.24
N TRP A 59 -0.64 -6.05 -3.04
CA TRP A 59 0.18 -5.67 -1.90
C TRP A 59 0.35 -6.84 -0.96
N LEU A 60 1.61 -7.05 -0.53
CA LEU A 60 2.03 -8.19 0.25
C LEU A 60 2.65 -7.72 1.57
N MET A 61 2.46 -8.53 2.61
CA MET A 61 3.29 -8.48 3.81
C MET A 61 4.68 -9.04 3.48
N LEU A 62 5.66 -8.79 4.36
CA LEU A 62 7.03 -9.33 4.22
C LEU A 62 7.09 -10.87 4.17
N ASN A 63 6.09 -11.56 4.72
CA ASN A 63 5.94 -13.01 4.65
C ASN A 63 5.23 -13.49 3.35
N LEU A 64 5.01 -12.59 2.39
CA LEU A 64 4.35 -12.82 1.12
C LEU A 64 2.85 -13.21 1.22
N SER A 65 2.20 -12.93 2.36
CA SER A 65 0.75 -13.00 2.44
C SER A 65 0.12 -11.76 1.83
N VAL A 66 -0.96 -11.95 1.08
CA VAL A 66 -1.70 -10.88 0.42
C VAL A 66 -2.41 -10.03 1.47
N VAL A 67 -2.11 -8.73 1.45
CA VAL A 67 -2.83 -7.72 2.24
C VAL A 67 -4.02 -7.22 1.46
N SER A 68 -3.81 -6.93 0.17
CA SER A 68 -4.87 -6.46 -0.70
C SER A 68 -4.50 -6.43 -2.18
N VAL A 69 -5.48 -6.07 -3.01
CA VAL A 69 -5.42 -5.98 -4.47
C VAL A 69 -6.11 -4.71 -4.96
N CYS A 70 -5.70 -4.21 -6.13
CA CYS A 70 -6.36 -3.06 -6.75
C CYS A 70 -7.64 -3.48 -7.50
N PRO A 71 -8.54 -2.54 -7.84
CA PRO A 71 -9.73 -2.85 -8.63
C PRO A 71 -9.43 -3.52 -9.98
N ASN A 72 -8.40 -3.07 -10.72
CA ASN A 72 -8.00 -3.72 -11.97
C ASN A 72 -7.66 -5.21 -11.78
N PHE A 73 -7.04 -5.59 -10.66
CA PHE A 73 -6.78 -6.99 -10.36
C PHE A 73 -8.08 -7.79 -10.23
N THR A 74 -9.09 -7.23 -9.56
CA THR A 74 -10.42 -7.85 -9.45
C THR A 74 -11.07 -7.97 -10.82
N ASP A 75 -11.00 -6.93 -11.64
CA ASP A 75 -11.59 -6.93 -12.97
C ASP A 75 -10.93 -7.96 -13.91
N TRP A 76 -9.61 -8.16 -13.78
CA TRP A 76 -8.86 -9.05 -14.67
C TRP A 76 -8.89 -10.52 -14.25
N THR A 77 -8.96 -10.77 -12.94
CA THR A 77 -8.84 -12.14 -12.38
C THR A 77 -10.15 -12.69 -11.84
N ALA A 78 -11.17 -11.85 -11.71
CA ALA A 78 -12.45 -12.13 -11.04
C ALA A 78 -12.36 -12.46 -9.54
N PHE A 79 -11.17 -12.40 -8.93
CA PHE A 79 -11.01 -12.54 -7.48
C PHE A 79 -11.34 -11.23 -6.76
N LYS A 80 -12.20 -11.29 -5.74
CA LYS A 80 -12.48 -10.13 -4.90
C LYS A 80 -11.39 -9.96 -3.83
N PRO A 81 -11.22 -8.76 -3.27
CA PRO A 81 -10.26 -8.54 -2.18
C PRO A 81 -10.43 -9.51 -1.00
N ASP A 82 -11.68 -9.81 -0.63
CA ASP A 82 -11.99 -10.74 0.47
C ASP A 82 -11.65 -12.20 0.14
N ASP A 83 -11.59 -12.58 -1.14
CA ASP A 83 -11.25 -13.95 -1.57
C ASP A 83 -9.75 -14.22 -1.45
N VAL A 84 -8.93 -13.17 -1.54
CA VAL A 84 -7.47 -13.28 -1.63
C VAL A 84 -6.73 -12.79 -0.38
N ALA A 85 -7.37 -11.98 0.46
CA ALA A 85 -6.78 -11.48 1.68
C ALA A 85 -6.28 -12.64 2.57
N GLY A 86 -5.00 -12.60 2.93
CA GLY A 86 -4.34 -13.61 3.76
C GLY A 86 -3.83 -14.85 3.02
N LEU A 87 -4.17 -15.04 1.74
CA LEU A 87 -3.58 -16.09 0.92
C LEU A 87 -2.08 -15.84 0.73
N ALA A 88 -1.30 -16.89 0.55
CA ALA A 88 0.11 -16.74 0.18
C ALA A 88 0.20 -16.41 -1.32
N LEU A 89 1.18 -15.58 -1.71
CA LEU A 89 1.40 -15.21 -3.11
C LEU A 89 1.47 -16.43 -4.04
N LYS A 90 2.10 -17.51 -3.58
CA LYS A 90 2.23 -18.78 -4.33
C LYS A 90 0.89 -19.41 -4.72
N ASP A 91 -0.18 -19.12 -3.97
CA ASP A 91 -1.51 -19.67 -4.23
C ASP A 91 -2.24 -18.86 -5.31
N LEU A 92 -1.76 -17.64 -5.61
CA LEU A 92 -2.32 -16.74 -6.64
C LEU A 92 -1.63 -16.86 -8.00
N VAL A 93 -0.47 -17.50 -8.08
CA VAL A 93 0.32 -17.57 -9.31
C VAL A 93 0.50 -19.01 -9.76
N VAL A 94 0.45 -19.22 -11.08
CA VAL A 94 0.62 -20.56 -11.66
C VAL A 94 2.10 -20.97 -11.63
N ASN A 95 3.02 -20.04 -11.85
CA ASN A 95 4.47 -20.28 -11.88
C ASN A 95 5.16 -19.47 -10.79
N TYR A 96 5.13 -19.98 -9.55
CA TYR A 96 5.76 -19.30 -8.42
C TYR A 96 7.29 -19.34 -8.49
N ASP A 97 7.85 -20.42 -9.03
CA ASP A 97 9.31 -20.65 -9.09
C ASP A 97 10.08 -19.58 -9.89
N ILE A 98 9.38 -18.79 -10.72
CA ILE A 98 9.97 -17.68 -11.51
C ILE A 98 10.12 -16.41 -10.66
N LEU A 99 9.46 -16.34 -9.50
CA LEU A 99 9.47 -15.19 -8.58
C LEU A 99 10.48 -15.35 -7.43
N GLU A 100 11.11 -16.52 -7.28
CA GLU A 100 12.25 -16.68 -6.39
C GLU A 100 13.49 -15.97 -6.99
N PRO A 101 14.17 -15.09 -6.24
CA PRO A 101 15.31 -14.33 -6.73
C PRO A 101 16.57 -15.17 -7.00
#